data_AF-A0A0X3RVZ7-F1
#
_entry.id   AF-A0A0X3RVZ7-F1
#
_cell.length_a   1.000
_cell.length_b   1.000
_cell.length_c   1.000
_cell.angle_alpha   90.00
_cell.angle_beta   90.00
_cell.angle_gamma   90.00
#
_symmetry.space_group_name_H-M   'P 1'
#
loop_
_entity.id
_entity.type
_entity.pdbx_description
1 polymer ?
#
loop_
_entity_poly.entity_id
_entity_poly.type
_entity_poly.pdbx_seq_one_letter_code
_entity_poly.pdbx_strand_id
1 'polypeptide(L)'
;MNTLMTMLAAAAPVASGWAAHMLLLRRRLNVARRDPLTGLRTREAFTRRATTLLRDPRAVVVLADVDRFKEINDTFGHAAGDVLLKATAERLAHHVGRSGVVGRLGGDEFAAVLIDDHGTAADMLAVLHGSLARPVDGQDPAVHTTVSLGWVRTTDFPGDDLSALLRRADEAMYAAKQARAGARRAGLGRLFATVTGRRAGRTGARTDVPVVKVAA
;
A
#
# COMPACT_ATOMS: atom_id res chain seq x y z
N MET A 1 30.21 -42.90 -41.05
CA MET A 1 30.00 -41.44 -40.93
C MET A 1 28.58 -41.13 -41.41
N ASN A 2 27.56 -40.80 -40.62
CA ASN A 2 27.39 -40.79 -39.17
C ASN A 2 25.85 -40.72 -38.96
N THR A 3 25.13 -41.85 -38.84
CA THR A 3 23.66 -41.90 -38.69
C THR A 3 23.16 -41.10 -37.49
N LEU A 4 24.00 -41.01 -36.46
CA LEU A 4 23.81 -40.16 -35.29
C LEU A 4 23.76 -38.65 -35.64
N MET A 5 24.61 -38.18 -36.58
CA MET A 5 24.59 -36.78 -37.00
C MET A 5 23.37 -36.43 -37.84
N THR A 6 22.88 -37.35 -38.67
CA THR A 6 21.64 -37.13 -39.44
C THR A 6 20.40 -37.07 -38.53
N MET A 7 20.35 -37.88 -37.47
CA MET A 7 19.25 -37.80 -36.50
C MET A 7 19.30 -36.54 -35.65
N LEU A 8 20.48 -36.11 -35.21
CA LEU A 8 20.67 -34.83 -34.51
C LEU A 8 20.31 -33.63 -35.39
N ALA A 9 20.68 -33.66 -36.68
CA ALA A 9 20.33 -32.61 -37.63
C ALA A 9 18.82 -32.50 -37.88
N ALA A 10 18.10 -33.63 -37.90
CA ALA A 10 16.65 -33.65 -38.09
C ALA A 10 15.86 -33.17 -36.84
N ALA A 11 16.41 -33.35 -35.63
CA ALA A 11 15.76 -32.94 -34.39
C ALA A 11 15.96 -31.45 -34.03
N ALA A 12 17.01 -30.81 -34.56
CA ALA A 12 17.37 -29.43 -34.23
C ALA A 12 16.30 -28.37 -34.60
N PRO A 13 15.60 -28.43 -35.74
CA PRO A 13 14.54 -27.48 -36.09
C PRO A 13 13.32 -27.59 -35.15
N VAL A 14 12.97 -28.81 -34.75
CA VAL A 14 11.85 -29.07 -33.82
C VAL A 14 12.17 -28.54 -32.42
N ALA A 15 13.38 -28.83 -31.92
CA ALA A 15 13.84 -28.31 -30.62
C ALA A 15 13.91 -26.77 -30.61
N SER A 16 14.40 -26.18 -31.70
CA SER A 16 14.48 -24.71 -31.85
C SER A 16 13.10 -24.06 -31.95
N GLY A 17 12.17 -24.69 -32.68
CA GLY A 17 10.77 -24.26 -32.76
C GLY A 17 10.06 -24.33 -31.40
N TRP A 18 10.29 -25.40 -30.64
CA TRP A 18 9.70 -25.56 -29.31
C TRP A 18 10.29 -24.57 -28.30
N ALA A 19 11.60 -24.30 -28.35
CA ALA A 19 12.25 -23.29 -27.54
C ALA A 19 11.74 -21.87 -27.85
N ALA A 20 11.58 -21.53 -29.14
CA ALA A 20 11.01 -20.25 -29.57
C ALA A 20 9.55 -20.10 -29.13
N HIS A 21 8.76 -21.18 -29.26
CA HIS A 21 7.37 -21.22 -28.79
C HIS A 21 7.27 -21.04 -27.27
N MET A 22 8.13 -21.72 -26.50
CA MET A 22 8.22 -21.56 -25.05
C MET A 22 8.64 -20.16 -24.64
N LEU A 23 9.57 -19.53 -25.38
CA LEU A 23 9.96 -18.15 -25.16
C LEU A 23 8.81 -17.17 -25.44
N LEU A 24 8.04 -17.42 -26.50
CA LEU A 24 6.84 -16.65 -26.86
C LEU A 24 5.73 -16.81 -25.81
N LEU A 25 5.47 -18.04 -25.36
CA LEU A 25 4.49 -18.31 -24.31
C LEU A 25 4.89 -17.66 -22.99
N ARG A 26 6.16 -17.76 -22.58
CA ARG A 26 6.68 -17.03 -21.42
C ARG A 26 6.50 -15.52 -21.57
N ARG A 27 6.79 -14.95 -22.75
CA ARG A 27 6.54 -13.53 -23.03
C ARG A 27 5.07 -13.14 -22.97
N ARG A 28 4.15 -14.01 -23.40
CA ARG A 28 2.69 -13.75 -23.35
C ARG A 28 2.14 -13.86 -21.94
N LEU A 29 2.58 -14.86 -21.16
CA LEU A 29 2.19 -15.04 -19.77
C LEU A 29 2.75 -13.91 -18.88
N ASN A 30 3.91 -13.34 -19.23
CA ASN A 30 4.56 -12.29 -18.45
C ASN A 30 4.03 -10.86 -18.67
N VAL A 31 2.95 -10.61 -19.43
CA VAL A 31 2.58 -9.23 -19.81
C VAL A 31 1.10 -8.90 -19.62
N ALA A 32 0.60 -9.06 -18.40
CA ALA A 32 -0.41 -8.14 -17.87
C ALA A 32 0.32 -7.10 -17.00
N ARG A 33 0.58 -5.91 -17.57
CA ARG A 33 1.19 -4.80 -16.79
C ARG A 33 0.18 -4.13 -15.85
N ARG A 34 -1.10 -4.41 -16.05
CA ARG A 34 -2.19 -3.87 -15.25
C ARG A 34 -3.04 -5.00 -14.68
N ASP A 35 -3.45 -4.82 -13.44
CA ASP A 35 -4.42 -5.66 -12.76
C ASP A 35 -5.80 -5.47 -13.42
N PRO A 36 -6.49 -6.55 -13.84
CA PRO A 36 -7.74 -6.43 -14.59
C PRO A 36 -8.90 -5.87 -13.76
N LEU A 37 -8.87 -6.05 -12.43
CA LEU A 37 -9.92 -5.57 -11.55
C LEU A 37 -9.79 -4.06 -11.27
N THR A 38 -8.58 -3.63 -10.91
CA THR A 38 -8.31 -2.28 -10.39
C THR A 38 -7.69 -1.34 -11.41
N GLY A 39 -7.16 -1.87 -12.52
CA GLY A 39 -6.42 -1.10 -13.52
C GLY A 39 -5.03 -0.63 -13.07
N LEU A 40 -4.65 -0.87 -11.80
CA LEU A 40 -3.33 -0.53 -11.26
C LEU A 40 -2.23 -1.41 -11.86
N ARG A 41 -0.96 -1.08 -11.60
CA ARG A 41 0.14 -1.95 -12.03
C ARG A 41 0.11 -3.28 -11.26
N THR A 42 0.38 -4.38 -11.95
CA THR A 42 0.65 -5.67 -11.30
C THR A 42 1.93 -5.60 -10.48
N ARG A 43 2.11 -6.52 -9.52
CA ARG A 43 3.33 -6.62 -8.68
C ARG A 43 4.62 -6.43 -9.48
N GLU A 44 4.80 -7.20 -10.55
CA GLU A 44 6.01 -7.12 -11.38
C GLU A 44 6.18 -5.75 -12.04
N ALA A 45 5.10 -5.18 -12.59
CA ALA A 45 5.14 -3.87 -13.24
C ALA A 45 5.36 -2.72 -12.26
N PHE A 46 4.83 -2.84 -11.04
CA PHE A 46 5.08 -1.93 -9.92
C PHE A 46 6.55 -1.98 -9.52
N THR A 47 7.07 -3.17 -9.18
CA THR A 47 8.46 -3.36 -8.72
C THR A 47 9.45 -2.69 -9.67
N ARG A 48 9.35 -2.98 -10.98
CA ARG A 48 10.24 -2.39 -11.98
C ARG A 48 10.21 -0.85 -11.99
N ARG A 49 9.03 -0.24 -11.88
CA ARG A 49 8.90 1.22 -11.87
C ARG A 49 9.35 1.81 -10.54
N ALA A 50 8.99 1.18 -9.42
CA ALA A 50 9.36 1.58 -8.08
C ALA A 50 10.89 1.61 -7.91
N THR A 51 11.61 0.55 -8.31
CA THR A 51 13.08 0.52 -8.27
C THR A 51 13.72 1.67 -9.06
N THR A 52 13.07 2.16 -10.12
CA THR A 52 13.56 3.34 -10.85
C THR A 52 13.37 4.63 -10.05
N LEU A 53 12.23 4.78 -9.37
CA LEU A 53 11.90 5.96 -8.56
C LEU A 53 12.72 6.03 -7.27
N LEU A 54 13.09 4.89 -6.68
CA LEU A 54 13.92 4.83 -5.48
C LEU A 54 15.33 5.40 -5.65
N ARG A 55 15.76 5.69 -6.89
CA ARG A 55 17.00 6.44 -7.14
C ARG A 55 16.91 7.90 -6.70
N ASP A 56 15.69 8.43 -6.55
CA ASP A 56 15.46 9.74 -5.98
C ASP A 56 15.44 9.63 -4.44
N PRO A 57 16.30 10.36 -3.71
CA PRO A 57 16.31 10.30 -2.24
C PRO A 57 14.99 10.76 -1.62
N ARG A 58 14.20 11.57 -2.33
CA ARG A 58 12.88 12.06 -1.88
C ARG A 58 11.77 11.03 -2.05
N ALA A 59 12.09 9.83 -2.52
CA ALA A 59 11.11 8.77 -2.68
C ALA A 59 10.56 8.30 -1.33
N VAL A 60 9.25 8.12 -1.27
CA VAL A 60 8.51 7.57 -0.13
C VAL A 60 7.82 6.30 -0.58
N VAL A 61 8.07 5.21 0.14
CA VAL A 61 7.44 3.91 -0.10
C VAL A 61 6.27 3.78 0.84
N VAL A 62 5.12 3.35 0.31
CA VAL A 62 3.86 3.19 1.02
C VAL A 62 3.36 1.77 0.77
N LEU A 63 2.92 1.11 1.84
CA LEU A 63 2.19 -0.15 1.81
C LEU A 63 0.79 0.07 2.38
N ALA A 64 -0.20 -0.55 1.76
CA ALA A 64 -1.59 -0.42 2.11
C ALA A 64 -2.29 -1.79 2.09
N ASP A 65 -3.13 -2.04 3.09
CA ASP A 65 -3.85 -3.30 3.28
C ASP A 65 -5.30 -2.99 3.69
N VAL A 66 -6.25 -3.64 3.03
CA VAL A 66 -7.68 -3.46 3.33
C VAL A 66 -8.06 -4.30 4.56
N ASP A 67 -8.44 -3.62 5.65
CA ASP A 67 -8.69 -4.31 6.91
C ASP A 67 -9.90 -5.27 6.80
N ARG A 68 -9.77 -6.48 7.35
CA ARG A 68 -10.83 -7.50 7.42
C ARG A 68 -11.48 -7.82 6.06
N PHE A 69 -10.73 -7.70 4.96
CA PHE A 69 -11.26 -7.91 3.60
C PHE A 69 -11.95 -9.27 3.40
N LYS A 70 -11.40 -10.34 3.99
CA LYS A 70 -12.03 -11.67 3.96
C LYS A 70 -13.44 -11.67 4.59
N GLU A 71 -13.60 -11.04 5.75
CA GLU A 71 -14.90 -11.00 6.44
C GLU A 71 -15.95 -10.23 5.64
N ILE A 72 -15.52 -9.19 4.92
CA ILE A 72 -16.40 -8.44 4.01
C ILE A 72 -16.87 -9.34 2.87
N ASN A 73 -15.95 -10.09 2.24
CA ASN A 73 -16.32 -11.04 1.20
C ASN A 73 -17.25 -12.13 1.70
N ASP A 74 -17.01 -12.65 2.91
CA ASP A 74 -17.83 -13.71 3.50
C ASP A 74 -19.24 -13.19 3.89
N THR A 75 -19.37 -11.91 4.25
CA THR A 75 -20.65 -11.31 4.70
C THR A 75 -21.47 -10.71 3.55
N PHE A 76 -20.81 -10.01 2.62
CA PHE A 76 -21.46 -9.21 1.57
C PHE A 76 -21.19 -9.73 0.14
N GLY A 77 -20.40 -10.81 0.03
CA GLY A 77 -20.04 -11.43 -1.24
C GLY A 77 -18.86 -10.76 -1.95
N HIS A 78 -18.26 -11.50 -2.89
CA HIS A 78 -17.08 -11.05 -3.63
C HIS A 78 -17.32 -9.79 -4.48
N ALA A 79 -18.55 -9.55 -4.95
CA ALA A 79 -18.87 -8.34 -5.70
C ALA A 79 -18.69 -7.06 -4.86
N ALA A 80 -19.03 -7.10 -3.57
CA ALA A 80 -18.80 -5.99 -2.65
C ALA A 80 -17.30 -5.76 -2.41
N GLY A 81 -16.54 -6.85 -2.24
CA GLY A 81 -15.09 -6.79 -2.14
C GLY A 81 -14.42 -6.21 -3.38
N ASP A 82 -14.88 -6.58 -4.57
CA ASP A 82 -14.37 -6.05 -5.84
C ASP A 82 -14.59 -4.54 -5.98
N VAL A 83 -15.75 -4.05 -5.56
CA VAL A 83 -16.06 -2.61 -5.54
C VAL A 83 -15.13 -1.86 -4.57
N LEU A 84 -14.87 -2.45 -3.40
CA LEU A 84 -13.97 -1.89 -2.40
C LEU A 84 -12.52 -1.82 -2.89
N LEU A 85 -12.04 -2.85 -3.58
CA LEU A 85 -10.71 -2.88 -4.18
C LEU A 85 -10.56 -1.83 -5.27
N LYS A 86 -11.58 -1.63 -6.11
CA LYS A 86 -11.61 -0.57 -7.14
C LYS A 86 -11.55 0.82 -6.51
N ALA A 87 -12.39 1.09 -5.51
CA ALA A 87 -12.40 2.38 -4.84
C ALA A 87 -11.07 2.67 -4.12
N THR A 88 -10.48 1.66 -3.48
CA THR A 88 -9.15 1.77 -2.84
C THR A 88 -8.09 2.12 -3.87
N ALA A 89 -8.09 1.43 -5.02
CA ALA A 89 -7.18 1.66 -6.11
C ALA A 89 -7.29 3.07 -6.70
N GLU A 90 -8.52 3.54 -6.96
CA GLU A 90 -8.79 4.88 -7.49
C GLU A 90 -8.31 5.97 -6.53
N ARG A 91 -8.65 5.85 -5.25
CA ARG A 91 -8.23 6.80 -4.21
C ARG A 91 -6.71 6.86 -4.06
N LEU A 92 -6.03 5.71 -4.06
CA LEU A 92 -4.57 5.63 -4.03
C LEU A 92 -3.94 6.27 -5.27
N ALA A 93 -4.41 5.91 -6.47
CA ALA A 93 -3.89 6.44 -7.73
C ALA A 93 -4.08 7.96 -7.83
N HIS A 94 -5.22 8.48 -7.37
CA HIS A 94 -5.51 9.90 -7.35
C HIS A 94 -4.53 10.69 -6.47
N HIS A 95 -4.28 10.23 -5.23
CA HIS A 95 -3.39 10.94 -4.31
C HIS A 95 -1.91 10.85 -4.71
N VAL A 96 -1.48 9.70 -5.23
CA VAL A 96 -0.08 9.51 -5.67
C VAL A 96 0.21 10.28 -6.95
N GLY A 97 -0.80 10.45 -7.81
CA GLY A 97 -0.68 11.23 -9.04
C GLY A 97 0.30 10.64 -10.06
N ARG A 98 0.80 11.50 -10.96
CA ARG A 98 1.56 11.08 -12.15
C ARG A 98 3.07 10.90 -11.90
N SER A 99 3.61 11.53 -10.86
CA SER A 99 5.02 11.45 -10.49
C SER A 99 5.37 10.11 -9.84
N GLY A 100 4.39 9.48 -9.19
CA GLY A 100 4.56 8.20 -8.53
C GLY A 100 4.18 6.96 -9.33
N VAL A 101 4.07 5.86 -8.61
CA VAL A 101 3.62 4.55 -9.09
C VAL A 101 2.75 3.92 -8.02
N VAL A 102 1.61 3.37 -8.42
CA VAL A 102 0.76 2.53 -7.57
C VAL A 102 0.64 1.16 -8.21
N GLY A 103 0.68 0.12 -7.40
CA GLY A 103 0.46 -1.26 -7.81
C GLY A 103 -0.35 -2.05 -6.81
N ARG A 104 -1.04 -3.08 -7.31
CA ARG A 104 -1.68 -4.10 -6.49
C ARG A 104 -0.72 -5.28 -6.36
N LEU A 105 -0.30 -5.56 -5.13
CA LEU A 105 0.70 -6.57 -4.84
C LEU A 105 0.06 -7.95 -4.59
N GLY A 106 -1.17 -7.97 -4.07
CA GLY A 106 -1.89 -9.18 -3.69
C GLY A 106 -3.40 -9.01 -3.78
N GLY A 107 -4.15 -9.83 -3.03
CA GLY A 107 -5.62 -9.77 -3.00
C GLY A 107 -6.12 -8.39 -2.54
N ASP A 108 -5.74 -8.01 -1.33
CA ASP A 108 -6.10 -6.77 -0.63
C ASP A 108 -4.90 -5.84 -0.39
N GLU A 109 -3.71 -6.25 -0.82
CA GLU A 109 -2.48 -5.48 -0.64
C GLU A 109 -2.18 -4.57 -1.84
N PHE A 110 -1.88 -3.32 -1.53
CA PHE A 110 -1.47 -2.29 -2.47
C PHE A 110 -0.16 -1.66 -2.02
N ALA A 111 0.62 -1.15 -2.97
CA ALA A 111 1.82 -0.38 -2.69
C ALA A 111 1.92 0.83 -3.59
N ALA A 112 2.56 1.87 -3.08
CA ALA A 112 2.88 3.07 -3.83
C ALA A 112 4.31 3.53 -3.58
N VAL A 113 4.89 4.18 -4.60
CA VAL A 113 6.08 5.01 -4.44
C VAL A 113 5.75 6.39 -5.00
N LEU A 114 5.94 7.43 -4.20
CA LEU A 114 5.79 8.83 -4.60
C LEU A 114 7.09 9.60 -4.34
N ILE A 115 7.24 10.75 -4.99
CA ILE A 115 8.34 11.68 -4.75
C ILE A 115 7.81 12.81 -3.87
N ASP A 116 8.40 12.99 -2.69
CA ASP A 116 8.00 14.04 -1.74
C ASP A 116 8.84 15.30 -1.94
N ASP A 117 8.47 16.10 -2.94
CA ASP A 117 9.18 17.33 -3.32
C ASP A 117 9.21 18.38 -2.19
N HIS A 118 8.24 18.36 -1.27
CA HIS A 118 8.01 19.42 -0.29
C HIS A 118 8.08 18.95 1.17
N GLY A 119 8.41 17.68 1.43
CA GLY A 119 8.39 17.15 2.80
C GLY A 119 6.98 17.00 3.38
N THR A 120 5.96 16.89 2.52
CA THR A 120 4.53 16.89 2.86
C THR A 120 3.90 15.49 2.78
N ALA A 121 4.69 14.44 2.55
CA ALA A 121 4.17 13.08 2.42
C ALA A 121 3.36 12.64 3.64
N ALA A 122 3.76 13.01 4.85
CA ALA A 122 3.02 12.66 6.07
C ALA A 122 1.60 13.23 6.07
N ASP A 123 1.44 14.52 5.71
CA ASP A 123 0.13 15.18 5.67
C ASP A 123 -0.73 14.60 4.53
N MET A 124 -0.13 14.39 3.36
CA MET A 124 -0.79 13.74 2.22
C MET A 124 -1.30 12.34 2.58
N LEU A 125 -0.49 11.54 3.28
CA LEU A 125 -0.86 10.19 3.70
C LEU A 125 -1.92 10.18 4.80
N ALA A 126 -1.95 11.19 5.68
CA ALA A 126 -3.03 11.37 6.65
C ALA A 126 -4.36 11.69 5.95
N VAL A 127 -4.34 12.56 4.93
CA VAL A 127 -5.52 12.85 4.09
C VAL A 127 -5.96 11.60 3.32
N LEU A 128 -5.02 10.87 2.74
CA LEU A 128 -5.28 9.62 2.04
C LEU A 128 -5.95 8.61 2.98
N HIS A 129 -5.43 8.42 4.21
CA HIS A 129 -6.02 7.53 5.22
C HIS A 129 -7.49 7.87 5.48
N GLY A 130 -7.79 9.15 5.67
CA GLY A 130 -9.16 9.63 5.85
C GLY A 130 -10.04 9.43 4.62
N SER A 131 -9.48 9.59 3.41
CA SER A 131 -10.21 9.35 2.16
C SER A 131 -10.53 7.87 1.93
N LEU A 132 -9.61 6.98 2.31
CA LEU A 132 -9.75 5.54 2.17
C LEU A 132 -10.79 4.97 3.14
N ALA A 133 -10.98 5.60 4.31
CA ALA A 133 -12.01 5.23 5.28
C ALA A 133 -13.44 5.66 4.90
N ARG A 134 -13.63 6.41 3.80
CA ARG A 134 -14.97 6.82 3.36
C ARG A 134 -15.73 5.63 2.77
N PRO A 135 -17.06 5.52 3.01
CA PRO A 135 -17.91 4.57 2.29
C PRO A 135 -17.73 4.66 0.78
N VAL A 136 -17.97 3.56 0.08
CA VAL A 136 -17.93 3.53 -1.39
C VAL A 136 -19.32 3.84 -1.92
N ASP A 137 -19.42 4.77 -2.86
CA ASP A 137 -20.71 5.15 -3.44
C ASP A 137 -21.37 3.95 -4.12
N GLY A 138 -22.66 3.75 -3.88
CA GLY A 138 -23.42 2.63 -4.43
C GLY A 138 -23.21 1.28 -3.73
N GLN A 139 -22.49 1.25 -2.61
CA GLN A 139 -22.48 0.10 -1.68
C GLN A 139 -23.43 0.32 -0.50
N ASP A 140 -23.84 -0.78 0.13
CA ASP A 140 -24.55 -0.72 1.41
C ASP A 140 -23.68 0.06 2.43
N PRO A 141 -24.21 1.08 3.12
CA PRO A 141 -23.48 1.78 4.18
C PRO A 141 -22.90 0.87 5.28
N ALA A 142 -23.45 -0.34 5.44
CA ALA A 142 -22.91 -1.37 6.33
C ALA A 142 -21.56 -1.94 5.85
N VAL A 143 -21.24 -1.85 4.55
CA VAL A 143 -19.93 -2.19 3.97
C VAL A 143 -18.96 -1.04 4.24
N HIS A 144 -18.54 -0.94 5.50
CA HIS A 144 -17.54 0.01 5.96
C HIS A 144 -16.25 -0.73 6.29
N THR A 145 -15.13 -0.27 5.72
CA THR A 145 -13.81 -0.77 6.09
C THR A 145 -12.83 0.38 6.24
N THR A 146 -11.70 0.08 6.86
CA THR A 146 -10.54 0.94 6.91
C THR A 146 -9.42 0.33 6.08
N VAL A 147 -8.57 1.19 5.53
CA VAL A 147 -7.32 0.75 4.93
C VAL A 147 -6.21 1.13 5.91
N SER A 148 -5.39 0.16 6.26
CA SER A 148 -4.19 0.40 7.04
C SER A 148 -3.06 0.83 6.11
N LEU A 149 -2.31 1.84 6.53
CA LEU A 149 -1.20 2.40 5.75
C LEU A 149 0.07 2.36 6.61
N GLY A 150 1.17 1.93 6.01
CA GLY A 150 2.52 2.13 6.54
C GLY A 150 3.40 2.73 5.45
N TRP A 151 4.36 3.55 5.85
CA TRP A 151 5.22 4.25 4.91
C TRP A 151 6.59 4.55 5.50
N VAL A 152 7.58 4.68 4.61
CA VAL A 152 8.96 5.02 4.96
C VAL A 152 9.57 5.95 3.91
N ARG A 153 10.46 6.83 4.34
CA ARG A 153 11.27 7.64 3.42
C ARG A 153 12.56 6.89 3.09
N THR A 154 12.96 6.98 1.83
CA THR A 154 14.21 6.36 1.37
C THR A 154 15.42 7.00 2.07
N THR A 155 15.37 8.29 2.41
CA THR A 155 16.43 8.99 3.18
C THR A 155 16.69 8.41 4.57
N ASP A 156 15.67 7.83 5.21
CA ASP A 156 15.78 7.32 6.57
C ASP A 156 16.51 5.97 6.60
N PHE A 157 16.62 5.31 5.44
CA PHE A 157 17.22 3.98 5.25
C PHE A 157 18.12 3.95 4.01
N PRO A 158 19.25 4.67 4.02
CA PRO A 158 20.15 4.74 2.88
C PRO A 158 20.71 3.35 2.52
N GLY A 159 20.62 2.98 1.24
CA GLY A 159 21.12 1.70 0.73
C GLY A 159 20.12 0.54 0.78
N ASP A 160 18.96 0.70 1.42
CA ASP A 160 17.90 -0.30 1.40
C ASP A 160 17.27 -0.40 0.00
N ASP A 161 17.00 -1.62 -0.46
CA ASP A 161 16.27 -1.86 -1.69
C ASP A 161 14.74 -1.78 -1.49
N LEU A 162 13.97 -1.93 -2.58
CA LEU A 162 12.51 -1.89 -2.50
C LEU A 162 11.95 -2.95 -1.55
N SER A 163 12.55 -4.14 -1.48
CA SER A 163 12.06 -5.23 -0.64
C SER A 163 12.25 -4.88 0.85
N ALA A 164 13.40 -4.34 1.22
CA ALA A 164 13.68 -3.89 2.57
C ALA A 164 12.76 -2.72 2.98
N LEU A 165 12.56 -1.74 2.09
CA LEU A 165 11.67 -0.60 2.34
C LEU A 165 10.20 -1.03 2.48
N LEU A 166 9.72 -1.96 1.65
CA LEU A 166 8.37 -2.52 1.78
C LEU A 166 8.19 -3.28 3.10
N ARG A 167 9.19 -4.04 3.54
CA ARG A 167 9.16 -4.72 4.84
C ARG A 167 9.08 -3.72 5.99
N ARG A 168 9.85 -2.63 5.95
CA ARG A 168 9.77 -1.58 6.98
C ARG A 168 8.42 -0.85 6.96
N ALA A 169 7.86 -0.61 5.78
CA ALA A 169 6.51 -0.06 5.66
C ALA A 169 5.46 -1.00 6.27
N ASP A 170 5.60 -2.32 6.08
CA ASP A 170 4.76 -3.32 6.73
C ASP A 170 4.89 -3.30 8.25
N GLU A 171 6.11 -3.26 8.79
CA GLU A 171 6.36 -3.14 10.23
C GLU A 171 5.70 -1.87 10.82
N ALA A 172 5.80 -0.74 10.12
CA ALA A 172 5.15 0.52 10.52
C ALA A 172 3.61 0.40 10.49
N MET A 173 3.06 -0.25 9.46
CA MET A 173 1.63 -0.51 9.34
C MET A 173 1.13 -1.43 10.46
N TYR A 174 1.86 -2.49 10.75
CA TYR A 174 1.53 -3.47 11.79
C TYR A 174 1.55 -2.83 13.18
N ALA A 175 2.55 -2.01 13.48
CA ALA A 175 2.61 -1.24 14.73
C ALA A 175 1.38 -0.33 14.89
N ALA A 176 0.96 0.34 13.81
CA ALA A 176 -0.25 1.18 13.82
C ALA A 176 -1.54 0.35 14.02
N LYS A 177 -1.65 -0.82 13.38
CA LYS A 177 -2.77 -1.77 13.59
C LYS A 177 -2.84 -2.21 15.06
N GLN A 178 -1.72 -2.57 15.67
CA GLN A 178 -1.67 -3.02 17.06
C GLN A 178 -2.03 -1.91 18.06
N ALA A 179 -1.55 -0.68 17.84
CA ALA A 179 -1.93 0.45 18.69
C ALA A 179 -3.45 0.69 18.67
N ARG A 180 -4.09 0.60 17.49
CA ARG A 180 -5.54 0.74 17.34
C ARG A 180 -6.31 -0.44 17.95
N ALA A 181 -5.81 -1.66 17.82
CA ALA A 181 -6.42 -2.84 18.42
C ALA A 181 -6.31 -2.83 19.95
N GLY A 182 -5.16 -2.43 20.49
CA GLY A 182 -4.94 -2.24 21.93
C GLY A 182 -5.84 -1.15 22.49
N ALA A 183 -5.98 -0.02 21.79
CA ALA A 183 -6.94 1.03 22.11
C ALA A 183 -8.39 0.54 22.14
N ARG A 184 -8.80 -0.29 21.18
CA ARG A 184 -10.14 -0.91 21.15
C ARG A 184 -10.35 -1.91 22.29
N ARG A 185 -9.32 -2.67 22.68
CA ARG A 185 -9.38 -3.64 23.79
C ARG A 185 -9.34 -3.00 25.17
N ALA A 186 -8.68 -1.85 25.33
CA ALA A 186 -8.57 -1.12 26.59
C ALA A 186 -9.84 -0.35 27.01
N GLY A 187 -10.90 -0.38 26.20
CA GLY A 187 -12.19 0.24 26.51
C GLY A 187 -12.28 1.73 26.16
N LEU A 188 -13.49 2.15 25.76
CA LEU A 188 -13.93 3.47 25.31
C LEU A 188 -13.61 3.88 23.86
N GLY A 189 -14.64 3.76 23.00
CA GLY A 189 -14.70 4.29 21.64
C GLY A 189 -14.71 5.82 21.49
N ARG A 190 -13.85 6.57 22.19
CA ARG A 190 -13.67 8.02 21.96
C ARG A 190 -12.28 8.55 22.37
N LEU A 191 -11.16 8.01 21.89
CA LEU A 191 -9.86 8.56 22.34
C LEU A 191 -8.69 8.58 21.35
N PHE A 192 -8.90 8.61 20.03
CA PHE A 192 -7.78 8.85 19.10
C PHE A 192 -8.13 9.78 17.91
N ALA A 193 -8.38 11.06 18.23
CA ALA A 193 -7.66 12.13 17.56
C ALA A 193 -6.52 12.46 18.54
N THR A 194 -5.24 12.24 18.25
CA THR A 194 -4.45 13.11 17.39
C THR A 194 -3.09 12.42 17.23
N VAL A 195 -2.67 12.06 16.01
CA VAL A 195 -1.25 11.81 15.69
C VAL A 195 -0.88 12.81 14.60
N THR A 196 -0.78 14.07 15.01
CA THR A 196 -0.01 15.10 14.34
C THR A 196 0.62 15.92 15.45
N GLY A 197 1.93 15.75 15.65
CA GLY A 197 2.67 16.54 16.61
C GLY A 197 2.61 18.02 16.26
N ARG A 198 1.98 18.82 17.14
CA ARG A 198 2.12 20.27 17.44
C ARG A 198 0.87 20.66 18.28
N ARG A 199 0.91 21.20 19.50
CA ARG A 199 1.94 21.77 20.39
C ARG A 199 1.33 21.86 21.81
N ALA A 200 2.10 21.61 22.87
CA ALA A 200 1.85 22.12 24.22
C ALA A 200 3.12 22.86 24.69
N GLY A 201 2.96 24.08 25.21
CA GLY A 201 4.08 24.91 25.66
C GLY A 201 4.07 26.33 25.07
N ARG A 202 3.02 27.09 25.38
CA ARG A 202 3.03 28.56 25.22
C ARG A 202 2.73 29.17 26.59
N THR A 203 3.74 29.79 27.18
CA THR A 203 3.67 30.55 28.44
C THR A 203 2.82 31.80 28.23
N GLY A 204 1.81 31.98 29.09
CA GLY A 204 0.96 33.17 29.08
C GLY A 204 -0.54 32.88 29.20
N ALA A 205 -0.95 32.07 30.17
CA ALA A 205 -2.33 32.08 30.66
C ALA A 205 -2.28 31.89 32.17
N ARG A 206 -2.63 32.95 32.89
CA ARG A 206 -2.77 32.98 34.35
C ARG A 206 -3.79 31.93 34.77
N THR A 207 -3.42 31.06 35.71
CA THR A 207 -4.38 30.27 36.48
C THR A 207 -4.65 31.04 37.77
N ASP A 208 -5.77 31.76 37.81
CA ASP A 208 -6.35 32.19 39.08
C ASP A 208 -6.84 30.93 39.81
N VAL A 209 -6.21 30.63 40.94
CA VAL A 209 -6.61 29.56 41.86
C VAL A 209 -7.56 30.17 42.89
N PRO A 210 -8.77 29.66 43.11
CA PRO A 210 -9.54 30.01 44.29
C PRO A 210 -9.02 29.22 45.49
N VAL A 211 -8.59 29.95 46.52
CA VAL A 211 -8.27 29.44 47.85
C VAL A 211 -9.57 29.05 48.56
N VAL A 212 -9.73 27.77 48.91
CA VAL A 212 -10.73 27.33 49.90
C VAL A 212 -9.98 26.98 51.17
N LYS A 213 -10.13 27.84 52.19
CA LYS A 213 -9.77 27.57 53.58
C LYS A 213 -10.74 26.56 54.17
N VAL A 214 -10.23 25.58 54.91
CA VAL A 214 -10.99 24.94 55.99
C VAL A 214 -10.16 25.03 57.26
N ALA A 215 -10.77 25.62 58.28
CA ALA A 215 -10.23 25.80 59.62
C ALA A 215 -10.75 24.69 60.55
N ALA A 216 -10.01 24.55 61.67
CA ALA A 216 -10.14 23.62 62.79
C ALA A 216 -9.52 22.23 62.55
#